data_AF-A0A3D9C401-F1
#
_entry.id   AF-A0A3D9C401-F1
#
_cell.length_a   1.000
_cell.length_b   1.000
_cell.length_c   1.000
_cell.angle_alpha   90.00
_cell.angle_beta   90.00
_cell.angle_gamma   90.00
#
_symmetry.space_group_name_H-M   'P 1'
#
loop_
_entity.id
_entity.type
_entity.pdbx_description
1 polymer ?
#
loop_
_entity_poly.entity_id
_entity_poly.type
_entity_poly.pdbx_seq_one_letter_code
_entity_poly.pdbx_strand_id
1 'polypeptide(L)'
;MKTEFENLQFISEYFKKVLQELMKNGFTLIIPEPTKTFRKTNYAYFSDGDKIAYLQQESKYREISISSVHKPSKEVGTGFRLSDEYSLEMAKQALVIICPTWAINSRNHVIKYENLKEFMKSGTQSWHQLNIYPEE
;
A
#
# COMPACT_ATOMS: atom_id res chain seq x y z
N MET A 1 -19.36 -10.41 3.65
CA MET A 1 -19.85 -10.21 2.27
C MET A 1 -18.62 -9.88 1.43
N LYS A 2 -18.26 -10.71 0.44
CA LYS A 2 -17.11 -10.41 -0.44
C LYS A 2 -17.57 -9.33 -1.42
N THR A 3 -16.99 -8.14 -1.38
CA THR A 3 -17.18 -7.14 -2.44
C THR A 3 -16.25 -7.50 -3.58
N GLU A 4 -16.79 -7.74 -4.77
CA GLU A 4 -15.97 -7.95 -5.96
C GLU A 4 -15.20 -6.67 -6.28
N PHE A 5 -13.93 -6.81 -6.72
CA PHE A 5 -13.06 -5.68 -7.05
C PHE A 5 -13.73 -4.69 -8.02
N GLU A 6 -14.51 -5.20 -8.97
CA GLU A 6 -15.21 -4.39 -9.97
C GLU A 6 -16.27 -3.45 -9.38
N ASN A 7 -16.82 -3.79 -8.21
CA ASN A 7 -17.82 -3.00 -7.51
C ASN A 7 -17.20 -1.93 -6.60
N LEU A 8 -15.86 -1.89 -6.48
CA LEU A 8 -15.17 -0.87 -5.70
C LEU A 8 -15.13 0.45 -6.44
N GLN A 9 -15.58 1.49 -5.74
CA GLN A 9 -15.50 2.86 -6.23
C GLN A 9 -14.19 3.49 -5.78
N PHE A 10 -13.37 3.86 -6.76
CA PHE A 10 -12.15 4.62 -6.55
C PHE A 10 -12.36 6.07 -7.02
N ILE A 11 -11.61 6.97 -6.41
CA ILE A 11 -11.65 8.40 -6.75
C ILE A 11 -11.13 8.68 -8.18
N SER A 12 -10.35 7.77 -8.76
CA SER A 12 -9.91 7.87 -10.14
C SER A 12 -9.83 6.48 -10.80
N GLU A 13 -10.15 6.45 -12.09
CA GLU A 13 -9.94 5.26 -12.94
C GLU A 13 -8.46 4.89 -13.07
N TYR A 14 -7.57 5.87 -12.97
CA TYR A 14 -6.13 5.63 -13.00
C TYR A 14 -5.68 4.76 -11.83
N PHE A 15 -6.19 5.01 -10.63
CA PHE A 15 -5.92 4.18 -9.46
C PHE A 15 -6.37 2.73 -9.66
N LYS A 16 -7.60 2.54 -10.17
CA LYS A 16 -8.12 1.21 -10.47
C LYS A 16 -7.23 0.46 -11.48
N LYS A 17 -6.77 1.14 -12.53
CA LYS A 17 -5.85 0.56 -13.53
C LYS A 17 -4.51 0.13 -12.92
N VAL A 18 -3.94 0.94 -12.03
CA VAL A 18 -2.70 0.59 -11.33
C VAL A 18 -2.89 -0.64 -10.43
N LEU A 19 -4.00 -0.75 -9.72
CA LEU A 19 -4.31 -1.95 -8.94
C LEU A 19 -4.42 -3.20 -9.83
N GLN A 20 -5.10 -3.10 -10.96
CA GLN A 20 -5.19 -4.21 -11.93
C GLN A 20 -3.82 -4.59 -12.49
N GLU A 21 -2.94 -3.62 -12.74
CA GLU A 21 -1.57 -3.89 -13.18
C GLU A 21 -0.76 -4.62 -12.11
N LEU A 22 -0.88 -4.23 -10.84
CA LEU A 22 -0.22 -4.92 -9.74
C LEU A 22 -0.71 -6.37 -9.64
N MET A 23 -2.02 -6.61 -9.73
CA MET A 23 -2.57 -7.98 -9.73
C MET A 23 -2.02 -8.82 -10.88
N LYS A 24 -1.96 -8.26 -12.10
CA LYS A 24 -1.38 -8.93 -13.27
C LYS A 24 0.10 -9.28 -13.11
N ASN A 25 0.81 -8.57 -12.24
CA ASN A 25 2.21 -8.81 -11.92
C ASN A 25 2.39 -9.69 -10.66
N GLY A 26 1.33 -10.35 -10.18
CA GLY A 26 1.39 -11.33 -9.10
C GLY A 26 1.32 -10.73 -7.69
N PHE A 27 1.01 -9.43 -7.55
CA PHE A 27 0.85 -8.82 -6.24
C PHE A 27 -0.53 -9.13 -5.64
N THR A 28 -0.54 -9.49 -4.36
CA THR A 28 -1.74 -9.53 -3.53
C THR A 28 -2.12 -8.11 -3.12
N LEU A 29 -3.40 -7.75 -3.23
CA LEU A 29 -3.89 -6.43 -2.81
C LEU A 29 -4.68 -6.50 -1.50
N ILE A 30 -4.48 -5.51 -0.63
CA ILE A 30 -5.33 -5.25 0.53
C ILE A 30 -5.91 -3.84 0.40
N ILE A 31 -7.21 -3.77 0.20
CA ILE A 31 -7.92 -2.50 0.02
C ILE A 31 -8.74 -2.22 1.29
N PRO A 32 -8.43 -1.13 2.01
CA PRO A 32 -9.25 -0.67 3.11
C PRO A 32 -10.68 -0.38 2.68
N GLU A 33 -11.65 -0.66 3.55
CA GLU A 33 -12.94 0.00 3.40
C GLU A 33 -12.77 1.52 3.52
N PRO A 34 -13.39 2.31 2.63
CA PRO A 34 -13.39 3.75 2.76
C PRO A 34 -14.13 4.14 4.03
N THR A 35 -13.39 4.59 5.06
CA THR A 35 -14.03 5.20 6.23
C THR A 35 -14.71 6.51 5.82
N LYS A 36 -15.70 6.98 6.60
CA LYS A 36 -16.37 8.27 6.34
C LYS A 36 -15.38 9.43 6.16
N THR A 37 -14.19 9.34 6.76
CA THR A 37 -13.11 10.34 6.71
C THR A 37 -12.22 10.19 5.46
N PHE A 38 -12.07 8.98 4.91
CA PHE A 38 -11.23 8.69 3.74
C PHE A 38 -11.93 8.92 2.38
N ARG A 39 -13.11 9.55 2.34
CA ARG A 39 -13.85 9.79 1.08
C ARG A 39 -13.07 10.55 -0.01
N LYS A 40 -11.92 11.12 0.32
CA LYS A 40 -11.04 11.85 -0.62
C LYS A 40 -9.72 11.16 -0.91
N THR A 41 -9.40 10.04 -0.25
CA THR A 41 -8.12 9.35 -0.46
C THR A 41 -8.35 7.88 -0.82
N ASN A 42 -7.89 7.48 -2.01
CA ASN A 42 -7.74 6.05 -2.29
C ASN A 42 -6.49 5.56 -1.59
N TYR A 43 -6.57 4.36 -1.03
CA TYR A 43 -5.46 3.74 -0.34
C TYR A 43 -5.49 2.24 -0.64
N ALA A 44 -4.34 1.63 -0.87
CA ALA A 44 -4.21 0.18 -1.02
C ALA A 44 -2.82 -0.27 -0.56
N TYR A 45 -2.75 -1.43 0.08
CA TYR A 45 -1.50 -2.15 0.27
C TYR A 45 -1.33 -3.19 -0.83
N PHE A 46 -0.08 -3.51 -1.13
CA PHE A 46 0.25 -4.59 -2.02
C PHE A 46 1.43 -5.39 -1.47
N SER A 47 1.46 -6.69 -1.79
CA SER A 47 2.45 -7.64 -1.31
C SER A 47 2.82 -8.64 -2.40
N ASP A 48 4.08 -9.04 -2.46
CA ASP A 48 4.58 -10.14 -3.30
C ASP A 48 4.46 -11.52 -2.63
N GLY A 49 3.77 -11.59 -1.48
CA GLY A 49 3.65 -12.79 -0.64
C GLY A 49 4.60 -12.80 0.55
N ASP A 50 5.74 -12.12 0.43
CA ASP A 50 6.68 -11.91 1.54
C ASP A 50 6.58 -10.46 2.02
N LYS A 51 7.02 -9.48 1.24
CA LYS A 51 7.09 -8.08 1.64
C LYS A 51 5.79 -7.32 1.41
N ILE A 52 5.69 -6.14 2.01
CA ILE A 52 4.52 -5.26 1.90
C ILE A 52 4.92 -3.81 1.67
N ALA A 53 4.15 -3.15 0.81
CA ALA A 53 4.22 -1.74 0.48
C ALA A 53 2.80 -1.18 0.36
N TYR A 54 2.68 0.12 0.14
CA TYR A 54 1.37 0.74 -0.09
C TYR A 54 1.43 1.82 -1.16
N LEU A 55 0.27 2.12 -1.69
CA LEU A 55 0.03 3.25 -2.57
C LEU A 55 -1.19 4.03 -2.09
N GLN A 56 -1.18 5.33 -2.35
CA GLN A 56 -2.27 6.22 -1.99
C GLN A 56 -2.43 7.32 -3.02
N GLN A 57 -3.67 7.78 -3.18
CA GLN A 57 -4.03 8.92 -4.02
C GLN A 57 -4.94 9.84 -3.24
N GLU A 58 -4.42 10.99 -2.83
CA GLU A 58 -5.08 11.94 -1.93
C GLU A 58 -6.23 12.75 -2.59
N SER A 59 -6.32 12.77 -3.92
CA SER A 59 -7.45 13.35 -4.65
C SER A 59 -7.45 12.88 -6.11
N LYS A 60 -8.56 13.08 -6.84
CA LYS A 60 -8.69 12.68 -8.26
C LYS A 60 -7.70 13.36 -9.21
N TYR A 61 -7.10 14.48 -8.79
CA TYR A 61 -6.14 15.26 -9.57
C TYR A 61 -4.69 15.08 -9.10
N ARG A 62 -4.48 14.34 -8.01
CA ARG A 62 -3.14 14.03 -7.52
C ARG A 62 -2.68 12.70 -8.11
N GLU A 63 -1.38 12.60 -8.30
CA GLU A 63 -0.73 11.39 -8.74
C GLU A 63 -0.74 10.33 -7.62
N ILE A 64 -0.37 9.11 -7.99
CA ILE A 64 -0.38 7.96 -7.08
C ILE A 64 0.98 7.89 -6.42
N SER A 65 1.02 8.20 -5.14
CA SER A 65 2.24 8.04 -4.37
C SER A 65 2.45 6.58 -3.99
N ILE A 66 3.67 6.08 -4.18
CA ILE A 66 4.12 4.75 -3.73
C ILE A 66 5.01 4.93 -2.51
N SER A 67 4.78 4.10 -1.51
CA SER A 67 5.49 4.15 -0.25
C SER A 67 5.86 2.76 0.27
N SER A 68 6.97 2.71 1.00
CA SER A 68 7.32 1.56 1.82
C SER A 68 6.38 1.45 3.03
N VAL A 69 6.21 0.24 3.58
CA VAL A 69 5.50 0.02 4.86
C VAL A 69 6.49 -0.46 5.91
N HIS A 70 6.40 0.08 7.12
CA HIS A 70 7.09 -0.42 8.32
C HIS A 70 6.20 -0.31 9.57
N LYS A 71 6.64 -0.90 10.68
CA LYS A 71 5.98 -0.80 11.98
C LYS A 71 5.89 0.67 12.40
N PRO A 72 4.82 1.09 13.08
CA PRO A 72 4.68 2.45 13.56
C PRO A 72 5.85 2.88 14.45
N SER A 73 6.43 4.03 14.17
CA SER A 73 7.43 4.71 15.00
C SER A 73 7.01 6.17 15.18
N LYS A 74 7.32 6.76 16.34
CA LYS A 74 7.03 8.18 16.61
C LYS A 74 7.91 9.11 15.78
N GLU A 75 9.08 8.64 15.38
CA GLU A 75 10.10 9.38 14.67
C GLU A 75 9.86 9.41 13.16
N VAL A 76 9.37 8.30 12.59
CA VAL A 76 9.26 8.12 11.12
C VAL A 76 7.86 7.73 10.62
N GLY A 77 6.88 7.51 11.51
CA GLY A 77 5.53 7.13 11.12
C GLY A 77 5.44 5.65 10.70
N THR A 78 4.75 5.37 9.59
CA THR A 78 4.44 3.99 9.13
C THR A 78 4.98 3.66 7.73
N GLY A 79 5.67 4.60 7.09
CA GLY A 79 6.22 4.41 5.76
C GLY A 79 6.94 5.62 5.22
N PHE A 80 7.79 5.39 4.21
CA PHE A 80 8.42 6.45 3.42
C PHE A 80 7.85 6.48 2.01
N ARG A 81 7.38 7.65 1.59
CA ARG A 81 7.02 7.93 0.20
C ARG A 81 8.27 7.94 -0.67
N LEU A 82 8.25 7.21 -1.78
CA LEU A 82 9.39 7.06 -2.69
C LEU A 82 9.21 7.83 -4.00
N SER A 83 7.96 7.87 -4.48
CA SER A 83 7.59 8.53 -5.72
C SER A 83 6.17 9.04 -5.62
N ASP A 84 5.88 10.15 -6.30
CA ASP A 84 4.52 10.62 -6.55
C ASP A 84 3.94 10.03 -7.84
N GLU A 85 4.77 9.38 -8.67
CA GLU A 85 4.36 8.66 -9.88
C GLU A 85 4.46 7.14 -9.70
N TYR A 86 3.51 6.41 -10.29
CA TYR A 86 3.54 4.96 -10.31
C TYR A 86 4.49 4.43 -11.39
N SER A 87 5.34 3.49 -11.00
CA SER A 87 5.97 2.54 -11.91
C SER A 87 6.10 1.18 -11.24
N LEU A 88 6.09 0.11 -12.03
CA LEU A 88 6.26 -1.25 -11.52
C LEU A 88 7.62 -1.44 -10.82
N GLU A 89 8.67 -0.80 -11.32
CA GLU A 89 10.00 -0.81 -10.69
C GLU A 89 9.97 -0.16 -9.30
N MET A 90 9.30 0.99 -9.17
CA MET A 90 9.16 1.68 -7.89
C MET A 90 8.30 0.87 -6.91
N ALA A 91 7.27 0.17 -7.40
CA ALA A 91 6.48 -0.74 -6.58
C ALA A 91 7.36 -1.87 -6.00
N LYS A 92 8.20 -2.48 -6.82
CA LYS A 92 9.17 -3.50 -6.37
C LYS A 92 10.19 -2.93 -5.39
N GLN A 93 10.69 -1.71 -5.63
CA GLN A 93 11.62 -1.05 -4.73
C GLN A 93 10.98 -0.76 -3.36
N ALA A 94 9.70 -0.37 -3.32
CA ALA A 94 8.99 -0.06 -2.09
C ALA A 94 8.83 -1.24 -1.12
N LEU A 95 8.78 -2.46 -1.67
CA LEU A 95 8.73 -3.69 -0.89
C LEU A 95 10.00 -3.88 -0.05
N VAL A 96 11.16 -3.64 -0.66
CA VAL A 96 12.46 -4.00 -0.08
C VAL A 96 13.18 -2.84 0.60
N ILE A 97 12.85 -1.59 0.26
CA ILE A 97 13.54 -0.45 0.86
C ILE A 97 13.25 -0.39 2.36
N ILE A 98 14.32 -0.32 3.15
CA ILE A 98 14.25 -0.11 4.61
C ILE A 98 14.12 1.39 4.86
N CYS A 99 15.01 2.18 4.26
CA CYS A 99 15.09 3.61 4.49
C CYS A 99 15.70 4.27 3.25
N PRO A 100 15.04 5.28 2.66
CA PRO A 100 15.60 6.01 1.52
C PRO A 100 16.78 6.88 1.96
N THR A 101 17.65 7.23 1.01
CA THR A 101 18.88 8.01 1.29
C THR A 101 18.61 9.33 1.99
N TRP A 102 17.51 10.01 1.64
CA TRP A 102 17.12 11.28 2.27
C TRP A 102 16.67 11.12 3.74
N ALA A 103 16.33 9.90 4.18
CA ALA A 103 15.93 9.58 5.54
C ALA A 103 16.99 8.79 6.32
N ILE A 104 18.23 8.67 5.82
CA ILE A 104 19.21 7.71 6.33
C ILE A 104 19.47 7.82 7.84
N ASN A 105 19.41 9.02 8.41
CA ASN A 105 19.60 9.27 9.84
C ASN A 105 18.51 8.62 10.70
N SER A 106 17.36 8.32 10.11
CA SER A 106 16.23 7.69 10.79
C SER A 106 16.22 6.17 10.65
N ARG A 107 17.20 5.57 9.95
CA ARG A 107 17.25 4.13 9.66
C ARG A 107 17.11 3.26 10.90
N ASN A 108 17.68 3.66 12.02
CA ASN A 108 17.63 2.91 13.28
C ASN A 108 16.24 2.87 13.92
N HIS A 109 15.32 3.73 13.49
CA HIS A 109 13.93 3.77 13.96
C HIS A 109 12.98 2.98 13.05
N VAL A 110 13.49 2.38 11.97
CA VAL A 110 12.68 1.71 10.96
C VAL A 110 12.75 0.20 11.14
N ILE A 111 11.60 -0.39 11.49
CA ILE A 111 11.46 -1.85 11.61
C ILE A 111 10.36 -2.27 10.62
N LYS A 112 10.75 -2.94 9.54
CA LYS A 112 9.80 -3.47 8.55
C LYS A 112 8.96 -4.60 9.17
N TYR A 113 7.75 -4.80 8.67
CA TYR A 113 7.06 -6.06 8.89
C TYR A 113 7.83 -7.17 8.17
N GLU A 114 7.93 -8.34 8.79
CA GLU A 114 8.53 -9.53 8.22
C GLU A 114 7.76 -9.92 6.97
N ASN A 115 6.43 -10.00 7.09
CA ASN A 115 5.54 -10.32 6.01
C ASN A 115 4.11 -9.79 6.13
N LEU A 116 3.31 -10.02 5.09
CA LEU A 116 1.88 -9.67 5.05
C LEU A 116 1.11 -10.24 6.26
N LYS A 117 1.38 -11.48 6.67
CA LYS A 117 0.69 -12.10 7.82
C LYS A 117 0.98 -11.36 9.13
N GLU A 118 2.21 -10.90 9.34
CA GLU A 118 2.54 -10.07 10.50
C GLU A 118 1.81 -8.71 10.44
N PHE A 119 1.82 -8.05 9.28
CA PHE A 119 1.10 -6.80 9.08
C PHE A 119 -0.40 -6.92 9.36
N MET A 120 -1.04 -8.00 8.92
CA MET A 120 -2.47 -8.20 9.18
C MET A 120 -2.78 -8.47 10.65
N LYS A 121 -1.82 -9.04 11.41
CA LYS A 121 -1.96 -9.32 12.85
C LYS A 121 -1.71 -8.11 13.74
N SER A 122 -0.96 -7.11 13.28
CA SER A 122 -0.59 -5.97 14.12
C SER A 122 -1.78 -5.08 14.49
N GLY A 123 -2.97 -5.31 13.91
CA GLY A 123 -4.19 -4.57 14.22
C GLY A 123 -4.08 -3.08 13.94
N THR A 124 -3.07 -2.67 13.15
CA THR A 124 -2.71 -1.26 12.99
C THR A 124 -3.83 -0.47 12.31
N GLN A 125 -4.73 -1.12 11.57
CA GLN A 125 -6.02 -0.53 11.20
C GLN A 125 -7.14 -1.58 11.22
N SER A 126 -8.37 -1.13 11.51
CA SER A 126 -9.59 -1.94 11.47
C SER A 126 -9.97 -2.23 10.02
N TRP A 127 -9.41 -3.28 9.43
CA TRP A 127 -9.63 -3.62 8.03
C TRP A 127 -10.82 -4.54 7.86
N HIS A 128 -11.83 -4.09 7.11
CA HIS A 128 -12.67 -5.04 6.38
C HIS A 128 -11.85 -5.52 5.18
N GLN A 129 -11.35 -6.74 5.29
CA GLN A 129 -10.55 -7.37 4.25
C GLN A 129 -11.40 -7.58 2.99
N LEU A 130 -11.08 -6.82 1.95
CA LEU A 130 -11.32 -7.30 0.60
C LEU A 130 -10.06 -8.04 0.18
N ASN A 131 -10.00 -9.32 0.58
CA ASN A 131 -8.95 -10.23 0.14
C ASN A 131 -9.11 -10.39 -1.37
N ILE A 132 -8.21 -9.76 -2.13
CA ILE A 132 -8.15 -9.94 -3.57
C ILE A 132 -6.84 -10.66 -3.87
N TYR A 133 -7.05 -11.91 -4.27
CA TYR A 133 -6.14 -12.97 -4.69
C TYR A 133 -4.96 -12.50 -5.58
N PRO A 134 -3.91 -13.32 -5.66
CA PRO A 134 -3.56 -13.97 -6.91
C PRO A 134 -4.25 -15.34 -6.91
N GLU A 135 -5.13 -15.57 -7.89
CA GLU A 135 -5.62 -16.94 -8.13
C GLU A 135 -4.40 -17.79 -8.50
N GLU A 136 -4.34 -19.00 -7.93
CA GLU A 136 -3.35 -20.03 -8.26
C GLU A 136 -3.29 -20.32 -9.77
#